data_AF-A0A7C5QLJ5-F1
#
_entry.id   AF-A0A7C5QLJ5-F1
#
_cell.length_a   1.000
_cell.length_b   1.000
_cell.length_c   1.000
_cell.angle_alpha   90.00
_cell.angle_beta   90.00
_cell.angle_gamma   90.00
#
_symmetry.space_group_name_H-M   'P 1'
#
loop_
_entity.id
_entity.type
_entity.pdbx_description
1 polymer ?
#
loop_
_entity_poly.entity_id
_entity_poly.type
_entity_poly.pdbx_seq_one_letter_code
_entity_poly.pdbx_strand_id
1 'polypeptide(L)'
;MKRTFWLALLLFVASRLPVKSEHPSVVDATSLKGKVMCGYRGWFRCPGDAANLGWIHWSRDPKTITPKSLCFEMWPDMSEYTAEERYPAPGFTHPDGRQAELFSSDNARTVLRHFEWMRDYGIDGTWLQQFLG
;
A
#
# COMPACT_ATOMS: atom_id res chain seq x y z
N MET A 1 42.91 -20.54 45.70
CA MET A 1 42.75 -19.10 45.43
C MET A 1 42.02 -18.93 44.09
N LYS A 2 40.68 -18.88 44.10
CA LYS A 2 39.84 -18.83 42.88
C LYS A 2 39.38 -17.38 42.68
N ARG A 3 39.78 -16.77 41.56
CA ARG A 3 39.38 -15.41 41.16
C ARG A 3 38.09 -15.49 40.33
N THR A 4 37.00 -14.94 40.84
CA THR A 4 35.76 -14.73 40.09
C THR A 4 35.83 -13.40 39.35
N PHE A 5 35.78 -13.46 38.02
CA PHE A 5 35.56 -12.31 37.14
C PHE A 5 34.05 -12.13 36.94
N TRP A 6 33.55 -10.92 37.17
CA TRP A 6 32.20 -10.53 36.75
C TRP A 6 32.32 -9.76 35.44
N LEU A 7 31.75 -10.30 34.37
CA LEU A 7 31.52 -9.57 33.12
C LEU A 7 30.24 -8.75 33.28
N ALA A 8 30.33 -7.43 33.19
CA ALA A 8 29.16 -6.58 33.00
C ALA A 8 28.80 -6.56 31.51
N LEU A 9 27.68 -7.17 31.14
CA LEU A 9 27.15 -7.11 29.78
C LEU A 9 26.29 -5.84 29.64
N LEU A 10 26.79 -4.84 28.92
CA LEU A 10 26.00 -3.66 28.54
C LEU A 10 25.12 -4.01 27.33
N LEU A 11 23.84 -4.23 27.57
CA LEU A 11 22.82 -4.31 26.53
C LEU A 11 22.53 -2.90 26.00
N PHE A 12 23.05 -2.56 24.83
CA PHE A 12 22.59 -1.40 24.06
C PHE A 12 21.21 -1.73 23.46
N VAL A 13 20.15 -1.32 24.14
CA VAL A 13 18.83 -1.22 23.50
C VAL A 13 18.86 0.03 22.63
N ALA A 14 19.10 -0.14 21.32
CA ALA A 14 18.90 0.94 20.36
C ALA A 14 17.40 1.23 20.27
N SER A 15 16.92 2.20 21.06
CA SER A 15 15.59 2.78 20.88
C SER A 15 15.55 3.41 19.48
N ARG A 16 14.87 2.74 18.54
CA ARG A 16 14.49 3.36 17.26
C ARG A 16 13.45 4.43 17.59
N LEU A 17 13.90 5.66 17.84
CA LEU A 17 13.00 6.80 17.80
C LEU A 17 12.42 6.85 16.37
N PRO A 18 11.10 7.01 16.21
CA PRO A 18 10.54 7.24 14.88
C PRO A 18 11.21 8.51 14.36
N VAL A 19 11.93 8.40 13.23
CA VAL A 19 12.35 9.57 12.48
C VAL A 19 11.07 10.23 12.01
N LYS A 20 10.66 11.29 12.70
CA LYS A 20 9.58 12.15 12.24
C LYS A 20 10.13 12.84 11.00
N SER A 21 9.61 12.47 9.83
CA SER A 21 10.01 13.12 8.60
C SER A 21 9.66 14.60 8.69
N GLU A 22 10.65 15.49 8.60
CA GLU A 22 10.43 16.94 8.49
C GLU A 22 9.98 17.30 7.06
N HIS A 23 9.05 16.54 6.49
CA HIS A 23 8.44 16.92 5.24
C HIS A 23 7.53 18.12 5.50
N PRO A 24 7.68 19.22 4.75
CA PRO A 24 6.80 20.37 4.87
C PRO A 24 5.35 19.91 4.68
N SER A 25 4.43 20.42 5.50
CA SER A 25 3.01 20.06 5.46
C SER A 25 2.34 20.39 4.12
N VAL A 26 3.00 21.21 3.29
CA VAL A 26 2.55 21.61 1.96
C VAL A 26 3.75 21.57 1.00
N VAL A 27 3.61 20.83 -0.09
CA VAL A 27 4.59 20.78 -1.18
C VAL A 27 4.52 22.07 -1.98
N ASP A 28 5.66 22.76 -2.17
CA ASP A 28 5.75 23.84 -3.15
C ASP A 28 5.54 23.29 -4.58
N ALA A 29 4.38 23.61 -5.15
CA ALA A 29 3.96 23.17 -6.48
C ALA A 29 4.36 24.15 -7.61
N THR A 30 5.12 25.21 -7.30
CA THR A 30 5.57 26.18 -8.33
C THR A 30 6.78 25.70 -9.12
N SER A 31 7.48 24.66 -8.65
CA SER A 31 8.64 24.08 -9.32
C SER A 31 8.77 22.58 -9.09
N LEU A 32 9.31 21.85 -10.09
CA LEU A 32 9.71 20.45 -9.97
C LEU A 32 11.15 20.28 -9.46
N LYS A 33 11.91 21.36 -9.31
CA LYS A 33 13.32 21.28 -8.93
C LYS A 33 13.46 20.70 -7.52
N GLY A 34 14.24 19.62 -7.40
CA GLY A 34 14.50 18.95 -6.13
C GLY A 34 13.33 18.13 -5.60
N LYS A 35 12.33 17.84 -6.43
CA LYS A 35 11.15 17.03 -6.04
C LYS A 35 11.34 15.56 -6.38
N VAL A 36 10.90 14.67 -5.49
CA VAL A 36 10.78 13.24 -5.72
C VAL A 36 9.39 12.96 -6.30
N MET A 37 9.36 12.48 -7.54
CA MET A 37 8.11 12.21 -8.27
C MET A 37 7.96 10.71 -8.54
N CYS A 38 6.73 10.18 -8.50
CA CYS A 38 6.45 8.80 -8.90
C CYS A 38 5.39 8.72 -10.01
N GLY A 39 5.37 7.62 -10.76
CA GLY A 39 4.24 7.31 -11.63
C GLY A 39 3.08 6.74 -10.83
N TYR A 40 1.85 7.17 -11.09
CA TYR A 40 0.66 6.65 -10.42
C TYR A 40 -0.36 6.09 -11.42
N ARG A 41 -0.80 4.85 -11.17
CA ARG A 41 -1.81 4.15 -11.97
C ARG A 41 -2.98 3.71 -11.08
N GLY A 42 -4.11 4.38 -11.20
CA GLY A 42 -5.34 4.05 -10.48
C GLY A 42 -6.24 3.08 -11.25
N TRP A 43 -5.72 1.94 -11.70
CA TRP A 43 -6.39 1.07 -12.68
C TRP A 43 -7.06 -0.20 -12.09
N PHE A 44 -6.88 -0.49 -10.81
CA PHE A 44 -7.48 -1.68 -10.20
C PHE A 44 -8.98 -1.45 -9.91
N ARG A 45 -9.84 -2.43 -10.21
CA ARG A 45 -11.28 -2.37 -9.93
C ARG A 45 -11.76 -3.66 -9.27
N CYS A 46 -12.81 -3.55 -8.47
CA CYS A 46 -13.43 -4.68 -7.79
C CYS A 46 -14.94 -4.69 -8.05
N PRO A 47 -15.61 -5.86 -8.08
CA PRO A 47 -17.05 -5.92 -8.07
C PRO A 47 -17.64 -5.14 -6.88
N GLY A 48 -18.66 -4.32 -7.15
CA GLY A 48 -19.30 -3.48 -6.14
C GLY A 48 -18.66 -2.11 -5.91
N ASP A 49 -17.58 -1.76 -6.63
CA ASP A 49 -17.15 -0.36 -6.72
C ASP A 49 -18.07 0.47 -7.65
N ALA A 50 -17.90 1.80 -7.68
CA ALA A 50 -18.79 2.69 -8.42
C ALA A 50 -18.62 2.56 -9.95
N ALA A 51 -17.43 2.19 -10.43
CA ALA A 51 -17.17 1.86 -11.82
C ALA A 51 -17.95 0.62 -12.28
N ASN A 52 -18.21 -0.34 -11.39
CA ASN A 52 -18.98 -1.55 -11.65
C ASN A 52 -18.45 -2.35 -12.87
N LEU A 53 -17.13 -2.38 -13.03
CA LEU A 53 -16.45 -3.06 -14.14
C LEU A 53 -15.99 -4.49 -13.77
N GLY A 54 -16.15 -4.88 -12.51
CA GLY A 54 -15.68 -6.17 -11.99
C GLY A 54 -14.18 -6.17 -11.67
N TRP A 55 -13.52 -7.32 -11.83
CA TRP A 55 -12.11 -7.55 -11.47
C TRP A 55 -11.14 -7.04 -12.54
N ILE A 56 -11.02 -5.72 -12.70
CA ILE A 56 -10.07 -5.14 -13.65
C ILE A 56 -8.66 -5.07 -13.03
N HIS A 57 -7.65 -5.47 -13.82
CA HIS A 57 -6.23 -5.59 -13.45
C HIS A 57 -5.91 -6.59 -12.31
N TRP A 58 -6.92 -7.08 -11.57
CA TRP A 58 -6.76 -8.22 -10.66
C TRP A 58 -6.91 -9.57 -11.39
N SER A 59 -7.77 -9.63 -12.41
CA SER A 59 -8.10 -10.86 -13.14
C SER A 59 -8.07 -10.65 -14.65
N ARG A 60 -7.79 -11.72 -15.41
CA ARG A 60 -7.95 -11.77 -16.87
C ARG A 60 -9.42 -11.78 -17.29
N ASP A 61 -10.32 -12.18 -16.39
CA ASP A 61 -11.76 -12.16 -16.60
C ASP A 61 -12.39 -11.18 -15.60
N PRO A 62 -13.06 -10.09 -16.04
CA PRO A 62 -13.68 -9.14 -15.13
C PRO A 62 -14.80 -9.76 -14.27
N LYS A 63 -15.40 -10.88 -14.68
CA LYS A 63 -16.52 -11.49 -13.96
C LYS A 63 -16.09 -12.44 -12.85
N THR A 64 -14.86 -12.95 -12.90
CA THR A 64 -14.40 -14.01 -11.99
C THR A 64 -12.98 -13.75 -11.50
N ILE A 65 -12.66 -14.18 -10.28
CA ILE A 65 -11.29 -14.21 -9.76
C ILE A 65 -10.98 -15.62 -9.26
N THR A 66 -9.97 -16.24 -9.85
CA THR A 66 -9.57 -17.63 -9.56
C THR A 66 -8.05 -17.73 -9.63
N PRO A 67 -7.42 -18.78 -9.05
CA PRO A 67 -5.97 -18.94 -9.13
C PRO A 67 -5.40 -18.94 -10.56
N LYS A 68 -6.21 -19.30 -11.58
CA LYS A 68 -5.80 -19.32 -12.99
C LYS A 68 -6.02 -17.98 -13.70
N SER A 69 -6.83 -17.09 -13.13
CA SER A 69 -7.17 -15.80 -13.76
C SER A 69 -6.37 -14.63 -13.20
N LEU A 70 -5.65 -14.79 -12.09
CA LEU A 70 -4.84 -13.71 -11.50
C LEU A 70 -3.84 -13.11 -12.51
N CYS A 71 -3.73 -11.79 -12.46
CA CYS A 71 -2.81 -10.97 -13.28
C CYS A 71 -1.67 -10.35 -12.46
N PHE A 72 -1.46 -10.78 -11.22
CA PHE A 72 -0.49 -10.22 -10.28
C PHE A 72 0.21 -11.33 -9.49
N GLU A 73 1.41 -11.03 -9.01
CA GLU A 73 2.31 -12.01 -8.39
C GLU A 73 2.25 -11.98 -6.86
N MET A 74 1.91 -10.84 -6.26
CA MET A 74 1.92 -10.65 -4.81
C MET A 74 0.62 -10.01 -4.34
N TRP A 75 0.06 -10.56 -3.26
CA TRP A 75 -1.11 -9.97 -2.62
C TRP A 75 -0.71 -8.64 -1.95
N PRO A 76 -1.48 -7.55 -2.11
CA PRO A 76 -1.20 -6.31 -1.41
C PRO A 76 -1.28 -6.52 0.10
N ASP A 77 -0.41 -5.84 0.86
CA ASP A 77 -0.61 -5.75 2.31
C ASP A 77 -1.82 -4.85 2.57
N MET A 78 -2.87 -5.47 3.09
CA MET A 78 -4.11 -4.78 3.38
C MET A 78 -4.15 -4.26 4.82
N SER A 79 -3.13 -4.44 5.66
CA SER A 79 -3.19 -4.16 7.10
C SER A 79 -3.61 -2.74 7.48
N GLU A 80 -3.21 -1.74 6.70
CA GLU A 80 -3.54 -0.32 6.93
C GLU A 80 -4.90 0.11 6.35
N TYR A 81 -5.58 -0.77 5.59
CA TYR A 81 -6.85 -0.45 4.95
C TYR A 81 -8.04 -0.50 5.89
N THR A 82 -8.98 0.44 5.75
CA THR A 82 -10.24 0.40 6.49
C THR A 82 -11.22 -0.60 5.87
N ALA A 83 -12.29 -0.94 6.60
CA ALA A 83 -13.31 -1.86 6.11
C ALA A 83 -13.94 -1.38 4.80
N GLU A 84 -14.09 -0.06 4.64
CA GLU A 84 -14.69 0.58 3.48
C GLU A 84 -13.84 0.48 2.20
N GLU A 85 -12.58 0.06 2.31
CA GLU A 85 -11.63 -0.03 1.20
C GLU A 85 -11.31 -1.47 0.80
N ARG A 86 -11.86 -2.43 1.53
CA ARG A 86 -11.59 -3.86 1.38
C ARG A 86 -12.72 -4.53 0.63
N TYR A 87 -12.36 -5.23 -0.43
CA TYR A 87 -13.26 -6.00 -1.28
C TYR A 87 -12.87 -7.48 -1.17
N PRO A 88 -13.77 -8.36 -0.68
CA PRO A 88 -13.47 -9.79 -0.57
C PRO A 88 -13.11 -10.38 -1.93
N ALA A 89 -12.02 -11.15 -2.00
CA ALA A 89 -11.65 -11.94 -3.17
C ALA A 89 -12.10 -13.41 -2.97
N PRO A 90 -13.27 -13.82 -3.48
CA PRO A 90 -13.87 -15.09 -3.12
C PRO A 90 -12.98 -16.28 -3.46
N GLY A 91 -12.93 -17.27 -2.56
CA GLY A 91 -12.12 -18.48 -2.74
C GLY A 91 -10.63 -18.31 -2.41
N PHE A 92 -10.20 -17.13 -1.95
CA PHE A 92 -8.85 -16.88 -1.45
C PHE A 92 -8.87 -16.62 0.05
N THR A 93 -7.94 -17.23 0.77
CA THR A 93 -7.76 -17.04 2.21
C THR A 93 -6.29 -16.87 2.55
N HIS A 94 -6.00 -16.13 3.60
CA HIS A 94 -4.68 -16.09 4.22
C HIS A 94 -4.36 -17.44 4.91
N PRO A 95 -3.09 -17.69 5.27
CA PRO A 95 -2.69 -18.93 5.96
C PRO A 95 -3.41 -19.18 7.29
N ASP A 96 -3.92 -18.13 7.94
CA ASP A 96 -4.72 -18.20 9.16
C ASP A 96 -6.23 -18.41 8.90
N GLY A 97 -6.62 -18.63 7.64
CA GLY A 97 -8.00 -18.89 7.23
C GLY A 97 -8.86 -17.64 7.04
N ARG A 98 -8.34 -16.43 7.34
CA ARG A 98 -9.09 -15.20 7.08
C ARG A 98 -9.33 -15.00 5.58
N GLN A 99 -10.51 -14.52 5.22
CA GLN A 99 -10.86 -14.13 3.85
C GLN A 99 -9.84 -13.12 3.33
N ALA A 100 -9.26 -13.38 2.16
CA ALA A 100 -8.34 -12.45 1.52
C ALA A 100 -9.13 -11.33 0.82
N GLU A 101 -8.60 -10.12 0.85
CA GLU A 101 -9.27 -8.91 0.36
C GLU A 101 -8.35 -8.13 -0.56
N LEU A 102 -8.92 -7.37 -1.48
CA LEU A 102 -8.21 -6.46 -2.40
C LEU A 102 -8.81 -5.06 -2.28
N PHE A 103 -8.13 -4.06 -2.84
CA PHE A 103 -8.66 -2.70 -2.96
C PHE A 103 -9.16 -2.42 -4.38
N SER A 104 -10.06 -1.43 -4.50
CA SER A 104 -10.36 -0.77 -5.77
C SER A 104 -9.73 0.63 -5.79
N SER A 105 -9.12 1.00 -6.92
CA SER A 105 -8.65 2.38 -7.18
C SER A 105 -9.79 3.35 -7.52
N ASP A 106 -11.01 2.85 -7.69
CA ASP A 106 -12.22 3.67 -7.84
C ASP A 106 -12.73 4.18 -6.49
N ASN A 107 -12.25 3.60 -5.39
CA ASN A 107 -12.55 4.07 -4.05
C ASN A 107 -11.65 5.26 -3.69
N ALA A 108 -12.25 6.43 -3.45
CA ALA A 108 -11.53 7.64 -3.11
C ALA A 108 -10.67 7.52 -1.84
N ARG A 109 -11.10 6.71 -0.85
CA ARG A 109 -10.32 6.50 0.39
C ARG A 109 -9.03 5.74 0.11
N THR A 110 -9.09 4.72 -0.76
CA THR A 110 -7.90 3.98 -1.21
C THR A 110 -6.89 4.92 -1.85
N VAL A 111 -7.34 5.81 -2.74
CA VAL A 111 -6.48 6.81 -3.38
C VAL A 111 -5.88 7.74 -2.34
N LEU A 112 -6.69 8.27 -1.42
CA LEU A 112 -6.19 9.12 -0.35
C LEU A 112 -5.12 8.43 0.49
N ARG A 113 -5.30 7.16 0.88
CA ARG A 113 -4.27 6.41 1.61
C ARG A 113 -2.96 6.32 0.84
N HIS A 114 -3.00 6.03 -0.47
CA HIS A 114 -1.79 5.99 -1.27
C HIS A 114 -1.03 7.32 -1.24
N PHE A 115 -1.76 8.44 -1.26
CA PHE A 115 -1.16 9.78 -1.16
C PHE A 115 -0.71 10.13 0.26
N GLU A 116 -1.36 9.61 1.30
CA GLU A 116 -0.87 9.68 2.69
C GLU A 116 0.47 8.97 2.83
N TRP A 117 0.61 7.76 2.28
CA TRP A 117 1.90 7.07 2.23
C TRP A 117 2.94 7.88 1.46
N MET A 118 2.59 8.41 0.28
CA MET A 118 3.52 9.25 -0.47
C MET A 118 4.01 10.44 0.34
N ARG A 119 3.12 11.13 1.05
CA ARG A 119 3.48 12.21 1.99
C ARG A 119 4.42 11.71 3.08
N ASP A 120 4.08 10.60 3.73
CA ASP A 120 4.83 10.08 4.88
C ASP A 120 6.22 9.54 4.50
N TYR A 121 6.39 9.10 3.25
CA TYR A 121 7.65 8.62 2.68
C TYR A 121 8.41 9.66 1.83
N GLY A 122 7.97 10.91 1.80
CA GLY A 122 8.70 12.00 1.13
C GLY A 122 8.63 11.99 -0.39
N ILE A 123 7.53 11.48 -0.96
CA ILE A 123 7.21 11.62 -2.38
C ILE A 123 6.40 12.91 -2.56
N ASP A 124 6.98 13.87 -3.25
CA ASP A 124 6.42 15.22 -3.41
C ASP A 124 5.25 15.29 -4.39
N GLY A 125 5.14 14.31 -5.30
CA GLY A 125 4.05 14.30 -6.27
C GLY A 125 4.04 13.12 -7.22
N THR A 126 3.01 13.09 -8.06
CA THR A 126 2.77 11.96 -8.97
C THR A 126 2.53 12.42 -10.41
N TRP A 127 2.99 11.61 -11.35
CA TRP A 127 2.54 11.63 -12.73
C TRP A 127 1.37 10.65 -12.86
N LEU A 128 0.15 11.17 -12.96
CA LEU A 128 -1.04 10.34 -13.17
C LEU A 128 -1.05 9.82 -14.60
N GLN A 129 -1.05 8.50 -14.75
CA GLN A 129 -1.29 7.88 -16.04
C GLN A 129 -2.79 7.82 -16.32
N GLN A 130 -3.20 8.52 -17.37
CA GLN A 130 -4.56 8.48 -17.89
C GLN A 130 -4.51 8.09 -19.37
N PHE A 131 -5.31 7.10 -19.76
CA PHE A 131 -5.53 6.76 -21.15
C PHE A 131 -6.78 7.49 -21.63
N LEU A 132 -6.67 8.22 -22.74
CA LEU A 132 -7.82 8.73 -23.46
C LEU A 132 -8.21 7.61 -24.45
N GLY A 133 -9.44 7.10 -24.29
CA GLY A 133 -10.00 6.06 -25.15
C GLY A 133 -10.41 6.59 -26.52
#